data_AF-A0A366SGJ5-F1
#
_entry.id   AF-A0A366SGJ5-F1
#
_cell.length_a   1.000
_cell.length_b   1.000
_cell.length_c   1.000
_cell.angle_alpha   90.00
_cell.angle_beta   90.00
_cell.angle_gamma   90.00
#
_symmetry.space_group_name_H-M   'P 1'
#
loop_
_entity.id
_entity.type
_entity.pdbx_description
1 polymer ?
#
loop_
_entity_poly.entity_id
_entity_poly.type
_entity_poly.pdbx_seq_one_letter_code
_entity_poly.pdbx_strand_id
1 'polypeptide(L)'
;MLIELKRCNSIGNIDGLLFLVSMLSSKNSISRKEVINRSALENGIIINCNGALAFLEYLGYVELSGDNIIITERFKELKSLDGNNTIDVLVKSCISKLTDEGIFDSDGTGFNVDKGHISIKRSAFPLAFAAIRNFLTTAGALDKEENGEICISESYESDFTAQIRNRKRKFTLEQLLKQQEEQSKRGLEAEEFVLAFEKKRIPTKAYKIKRISDIDVSAGYDIVSFQSDSSIVYDRFIEVKSYIGNPHFYWSENESDMAKILGNKYALCLVDYERIAEPGYKPEFIQNPHKVIFEDDSWLVNIASYRIQKI
;
A
#
# COMPACT_ATOMS: atom_id res chain seq x y z
N MET A 1 -15.09 -18.46 -2.53
CA MET A 1 -13.98 -18.60 -3.50
C MET A 1 -12.84 -19.45 -2.98
N LEU A 2 -11.99 -19.02 -2.02
CA LEU A 2 -10.81 -19.81 -1.62
C LEU A 2 -11.07 -21.08 -0.76
N ILE A 3 -12.30 -21.40 -0.35
CA ILE A 3 -12.53 -22.50 0.62
C ILE A 3 -12.10 -23.85 0.03
N GLU A 4 -12.48 -24.16 -1.20
CA GLU A 4 -12.13 -25.43 -1.84
C GLU A 4 -10.65 -25.49 -2.22
N LEU A 5 -10.06 -24.38 -2.67
CA LEU A 5 -8.61 -24.28 -2.91
C LEU A 5 -7.80 -24.46 -1.62
N LYS A 6 -8.24 -23.89 -0.51
CA LYS A 6 -7.62 -24.05 0.82
C LYS A 6 -7.73 -25.47 1.36
N ARG A 7 -8.71 -26.25 0.90
CA ARG A 7 -8.94 -27.65 1.29
C ARG A 7 -8.11 -28.64 0.48
N CYS A 8 -7.50 -28.21 -0.62
CA CYS A 8 -6.68 -29.06 -1.46
C CYS A 8 -5.21 -28.59 -1.49
N ASN A 9 -4.28 -29.54 -1.45
CA ASN A 9 -2.85 -29.25 -1.63
C ASN A 9 -2.42 -29.35 -3.10
N SER A 10 -3.26 -29.89 -3.99
CA SER A 10 -2.96 -30.04 -5.40
C SER A 10 -4.25 -30.03 -6.22
N ILE A 11 -4.17 -29.44 -7.42
CA ILE A 11 -5.24 -29.45 -8.43
C ILE A 11 -5.14 -30.64 -9.38
N GLY A 12 -4.01 -31.36 -9.38
CA GLY A 12 -3.72 -32.43 -10.34
C GLY A 12 -2.38 -32.25 -11.05
N ASN A 13 -2.17 -33.03 -12.11
CA ASN A 13 -1.06 -32.89 -13.06
C ASN A 13 -1.46 -31.98 -14.25
N ILE A 14 -0.46 -31.61 -15.06
CA ILE A 14 -0.63 -30.74 -16.23
C ILE A 14 -1.62 -31.36 -17.23
N ASP A 15 -1.47 -32.64 -17.55
CA ASP A 15 -2.35 -33.33 -18.50
C ASP A 15 -3.81 -33.33 -18.05
N GLY A 16 -4.05 -33.52 -16.75
CA GLY A 16 -5.40 -33.43 -16.19
C GLY A 16 -5.99 -32.02 -16.30
N LEU A 17 -5.19 -30.99 -16.02
CA LEU A 17 -5.65 -29.60 -16.16
C LEU A 17 -5.95 -29.25 -17.63
N LEU A 18 -5.09 -29.67 -18.56
CA LEU A 18 -5.31 -29.48 -20.00
C LEU A 18 -6.56 -30.22 -20.49
N PHE A 19 -6.76 -31.45 -20.02
CA PHE A 19 -7.98 -32.21 -20.31
C PHE A 19 -9.22 -31.45 -19.82
N LEU A 20 -9.21 -30.91 -18.60
CA LEU A 20 -10.29 -30.09 -18.08
C LEU A 20 -10.54 -28.86 -18.96
N VAL A 21 -9.50 -28.10 -19.31
CA VAL A 21 -9.65 -26.92 -20.18
C VAL A 21 -10.22 -27.29 -21.55
N SER A 22 -9.79 -28.41 -22.14
CA SER A 22 -10.31 -28.90 -23.43
C SER A 22 -11.80 -29.25 -23.34
N MET A 23 -12.22 -29.89 -22.24
CA MET A 23 -13.60 -30.27 -21.98
C MET A 23 -14.48 -29.02 -21.84
N LEU A 24 -14.03 -28.03 -21.08
CA LEU A 24 -14.72 -26.74 -20.90
C LEU A 24 -14.78 -25.93 -22.19
N SER A 25 -13.77 -26.04 -23.07
CA SER A 25 -13.75 -25.33 -24.36
C SER A 25 -14.86 -25.77 -25.31
N SER A 26 -15.34 -27.02 -25.18
CA SER A 26 -16.34 -27.62 -26.07
C SER A 26 -17.79 -27.19 -25.81
N LYS A 27 -18.06 -26.51 -24.68
CA LYS A 27 -19.42 -26.17 -24.23
C LYS A 27 -19.48 -24.77 -23.61
N ASN A 28 -20.66 -24.15 -23.63
CA ASN A 28 -20.89 -22.87 -22.92
C ASN A 28 -21.21 -23.07 -21.43
N SER A 29 -21.70 -24.26 -21.06
CA SER A 29 -21.95 -24.66 -19.68
C SER A 29 -21.81 -26.17 -19.55
N ILE A 30 -21.33 -26.65 -18.41
CA ILE A 30 -21.21 -28.08 -18.10
C ILE A 30 -21.56 -28.34 -16.63
N SER A 31 -22.11 -29.51 -16.32
CA SER A 31 -22.37 -29.87 -14.92
C SER A 31 -21.11 -30.41 -14.25
N ARG A 32 -20.99 -30.21 -12.95
CA ARG A 32 -19.87 -30.71 -12.14
C ARG A 32 -19.79 -32.24 -12.20
N LYS A 33 -20.94 -32.92 -12.17
CA LYS A 33 -21.04 -34.37 -12.33
C LYS A 33 -20.47 -34.85 -13.65
N GLU A 34 -20.75 -34.13 -14.74
CA GLU A 34 -20.19 -34.49 -16.05
C GLU A 34 -18.66 -34.37 -16.06
N VAL A 35 -18.11 -33.29 -15.50
CA VAL A 35 -16.66 -33.11 -15.38
C VAL A 35 -16.02 -34.24 -14.58
N ILE A 36 -16.59 -34.59 -13.43
CA ILE A 36 -16.07 -35.66 -12.56
C ILE A 36 -16.12 -37.01 -13.28
N ASN A 37 -17.26 -37.35 -13.88
CA ASN A 37 -17.45 -38.64 -14.55
C ASN A 37 -16.51 -38.80 -15.75
N ARG A 38 -16.35 -37.76 -16.57
CA ARG A 38 -15.44 -37.81 -17.73
C ARG A 38 -13.99 -37.91 -17.29
N SER A 39 -13.60 -37.17 -16.26
CA SER A 39 -12.24 -37.21 -15.75
C SER A 39 -11.87 -38.57 -15.14
N ALA A 40 -12.85 -39.30 -14.58
CA ALA A 40 -12.63 -40.64 -14.04
C ALA A 40 -12.45 -41.74 -15.12
N LEU A 41 -12.85 -41.46 -16.37
CA LEU A 41 -12.80 -42.42 -17.48
C LEU A 41 -11.54 -42.28 -18.34
N GLU A 42 -10.79 -41.19 -18.17
CA GLU A 42 -9.61 -40.90 -18.98
C GLU A 42 -8.36 -41.50 -18.31
N ASN A 43 -7.60 -42.30 -19.08
CA ASN A 43 -6.41 -42.96 -18.56
C ASN A 43 -5.21 -41.98 -18.58
N GLY A 44 -4.44 -41.95 -17.49
CA GLY A 44 -3.21 -41.16 -17.40
C GLY A 44 -3.40 -39.72 -16.91
N ILE A 45 -4.63 -39.28 -16.66
CA ILE A 45 -4.88 -37.98 -16.02
C ILE A 45 -5.03 -38.12 -14.50
N ILE A 46 -4.44 -37.19 -13.76
CA ILE A 46 -4.62 -37.09 -12.31
C ILE A 46 -5.17 -35.70 -12.05
N ILE A 47 -6.46 -35.59 -11.74
CA ILE A 47 -7.09 -34.28 -11.49
C ILE A 47 -7.96 -34.30 -10.24
N ASN A 48 -7.77 -33.32 -9.38
CA ASN A 48 -8.73 -33.00 -8.34
C ASN A 48 -9.76 -32.05 -8.93
N CYS A 49 -10.85 -32.60 -9.48
CA CYS A 49 -11.87 -31.81 -10.20
C CYS A 49 -12.37 -30.60 -9.39
N ASN A 50 -12.59 -30.75 -8.09
CA ASN A 50 -13.05 -29.64 -7.24
C ASN A 50 -11.97 -28.57 -7.06
N GLY A 51 -10.73 -28.99 -6.81
CA GLY A 51 -9.59 -28.08 -6.69
C GLY A 51 -9.29 -27.35 -8.00
N ALA A 52 -9.30 -28.06 -9.13
CA ALA A 52 -9.04 -27.51 -10.46
C ALA A 52 -10.15 -26.54 -10.92
N LEU A 53 -11.42 -26.84 -10.66
CA LEU A 53 -12.51 -25.91 -10.93
C LEU A 53 -12.44 -24.66 -10.04
N ALA A 54 -12.14 -24.84 -8.75
CA ALA A 54 -11.93 -23.70 -7.84
C ALA A 54 -10.71 -22.87 -8.25
N PHE A 55 -9.66 -23.49 -8.81
CA PHE A 55 -8.51 -22.81 -9.39
C PHE A 55 -8.88 -21.96 -10.61
N LEU A 56 -9.65 -22.51 -11.55
CA LEU A 56 -10.13 -21.75 -12.71
C LEU A 56 -11.11 -20.63 -12.31
N GLU A 57 -11.94 -20.85 -11.30
CA GLU A 57 -12.80 -19.82 -10.71
C GLU A 57 -11.95 -18.72 -10.06
N TYR A 58 -10.92 -19.09 -9.30
CA TYR A 58 -9.97 -18.15 -8.72
C TYR A 58 -9.33 -17.28 -9.80
N LEU A 59 -8.97 -17.83 -10.95
CA LEU A 59 -8.42 -17.03 -12.06
C LEU A 59 -9.48 -16.27 -12.89
N GLY A 60 -10.78 -16.47 -12.61
CA GLY A 60 -11.90 -15.80 -13.28
C GLY A 60 -12.27 -16.39 -14.64
N TYR A 61 -11.84 -17.63 -14.93
CA TYR A 61 -12.14 -18.33 -16.17
C TYR A 61 -13.51 -19.04 -16.13
N VAL A 62 -13.98 -19.41 -14.94
CA VAL A 62 -15.30 -20.02 -14.75
C VAL A 62 -16.01 -19.41 -13.54
N GLU A 63 -17.33 -19.53 -13.50
CA GLU A 63 -18.16 -19.21 -12.34
C GLU A 63 -18.93 -20.48 -11.92
N LEU A 64 -18.88 -20.82 -10.62
CA LEU A 64 -19.56 -21.98 -10.08
C LEU A 64 -20.92 -21.57 -9.52
N SER A 65 -22.01 -22.00 -10.18
CA SER A 65 -23.38 -21.74 -9.75
C SER A 65 -24.12 -23.05 -9.46
N GLY A 66 -24.07 -23.49 -8.20
CA GLY A 66 -24.64 -24.77 -7.79
C GLY A 66 -23.88 -25.96 -8.38
N ASP A 67 -24.58 -26.80 -9.15
CA ASP A 67 -23.96 -27.94 -9.87
C ASP A 67 -23.47 -27.55 -11.28
N ASN A 68 -23.71 -26.30 -11.71
CA ASN A 68 -23.37 -25.84 -13.05
C ASN A 68 -22.07 -25.01 -13.02
N ILE A 69 -21.27 -25.21 -14.07
CA ILE A 69 -20.05 -24.45 -14.36
C ILE A 69 -20.36 -23.56 -15.54
N ILE A 70 -20.28 -22.25 -15.33
CA ILE A 70 -20.51 -21.22 -16.34
C ILE A 70 -19.14 -20.76 -16.86
N ILE A 71 -18.96 -20.81 -18.17
CA ILE A 71 -17.72 -20.37 -18.82
C ILE A 71 -17.74 -18.86 -18.98
N THR A 72 -16.75 -18.14 -18.45
CA THR A 72 -16.70 -16.68 -18.55
C THR A 72 -16.18 -16.23 -19.91
N GLU A 73 -16.35 -14.95 -20.24
CA GLU A 73 -15.77 -14.34 -21.43
C GLU A 73 -14.25 -14.45 -21.45
N ARG A 74 -13.60 -14.38 -20.29
CA ARG A 74 -12.14 -14.53 -20.14
C ARG A 74 -11.66 -15.89 -20.61
N PHE A 75 -12.47 -16.95 -20.47
CA PHE A 75 -12.11 -18.29 -20.95
C PHE A 75 -11.82 -18.33 -22.45
N LYS A 76 -12.30 -17.36 -23.24
CA LYS A 76 -11.96 -17.26 -24.67
C LYS A 76 -10.46 -17.14 -24.92
N GLU A 77 -9.70 -16.61 -23.97
CA GLU A 77 -8.22 -16.55 -24.02
C GLU A 77 -7.59 -17.95 -24.09
N LEU A 78 -8.24 -18.96 -23.51
CA LEU A 78 -7.77 -20.35 -23.50
C LEU A 78 -8.31 -21.15 -24.68
N LYS A 79 -9.40 -20.70 -25.32
CA LYS A 79 -9.98 -21.40 -26.46
C LYS A 79 -8.98 -21.38 -27.62
N SER A 80 -8.73 -22.53 -28.22
CA SER A 80 -7.83 -22.74 -29.38
C SER A 80 -6.32 -22.65 -29.14
N LEU A 81 -5.88 -22.47 -27.89
CA LEU A 81 -4.48 -22.63 -27.54
C LEU A 81 -4.08 -24.12 -27.53
N ASP A 82 -2.81 -24.40 -27.86
CA ASP A 82 -2.23 -25.70 -27.58
C ASP A 82 -1.92 -25.87 -26.08
N GLY A 83 -1.49 -27.06 -25.68
CA GLY A 83 -1.24 -27.37 -24.28
C GLY A 83 -0.23 -26.43 -23.62
N ASN A 84 0.90 -26.16 -24.28
CA ASN A 84 1.96 -25.34 -23.71
C ASN A 84 1.54 -23.88 -23.55
N ASN A 85 0.89 -23.30 -24.57
CA ASN A 85 0.39 -21.93 -24.50
C ASN A 85 -0.72 -21.78 -23.46
N THR A 86 -1.57 -22.80 -23.29
CA THR A 86 -2.58 -22.83 -22.23
C THR A 86 -1.93 -22.74 -20.85
N ILE A 87 -0.88 -23.52 -20.60
CA ILE A 87 -0.16 -23.49 -19.32
C ILE A 87 0.52 -22.14 -19.09
N ASP A 88 1.19 -21.58 -20.10
CA ASP A 88 1.84 -20.26 -20.01
C ASP A 88 0.84 -19.16 -19.62
N VAL A 89 -0.34 -19.12 -20.24
CA VAL A 89 -1.41 -18.16 -19.90
C VAL A 89 -1.91 -18.35 -18.47
N LEU A 90 -2.07 -19.61 -18.03
CA LEU A 90 -2.48 -19.91 -16.65
C LEU A 90 -1.42 -19.50 -15.63
N VAL A 91 -0.14 -19.75 -15.91
CA VAL A 91 0.99 -19.30 -15.07
C VAL A 91 1.01 -17.79 -14.95
N LYS A 92 0.95 -17.06 -16.06
CA LYS A 92 0.92 -15.58 -16.08
C LYS A 92 -0.27 -15.02 -15.32
N SER A 93 -1.43 -15.67 -15.44
CA SER A 93 -2.65 -15.33 -14.69
C SER A 93 -2.47 -15.52 -13.18
N CYS A 94 -1.84 -16.62 -12.75
CA CYS A 94 -1.49 -16.86 -11.35
C CYS A 94 -0.53 -15.80 -10.82
N ILE A 95 0.55 -15.52 -11.54
CA ILE A 95 1.54 -14.50 -11.14
C ILE A 95 0.84 -13.15 -10.94
N SER A 96 0.07 -12.70 -11.93
CA SER A 96 -0.68 -11.44 -11.84
C SER A 96 -1.60 -11.40 -10.62
N LYS A 97 -2.38 -12.46 -10.38
CA LYS A 97 -3.36 -12.47 -9.29
C LYS A 97 -2.72 -12.54 -7.91
N LEU A 98 -1.68 -13.37 -7.74
CA LEU A 98 -0.90 -13.44 -6.50
C LEU A 98 -0.16 -12.12 -6.22
N THR A 99 0.37 -11.48 -7.27
CA THR A 99 0.94 -10.13 -7.16
C THR A 99 -0.13 -9.18 -6.65
N ASP A 100 -1.30 -9.08 -7.28
CA ASP A 100 -2.38 -8.17 -6.87
C ASP A 100 -2.85 -8.41 -5.42
N GLU A 101 -2.88 -9.68 -4.98
CA GLU A 101 -3.34 -10.10 -3.64
C GLU A 101 -2.33 -9.87 -2.51
N GLY A 102 -1.12 -9.36 -2.78
CA GLY A 102 -0.16 -9.09 -1.70
C GLY A 102 0.97 -10.08 -1.54
N ILE A 103 0.92 -11.24 -2.19
CA ILE A 103 1.77 -12.39 -1.87
C ILE A 103 3.26 -12.09 -2.14
N PHE A 104 3.55 -11.23 -3.12
CA PHE A 104 4.91 -10.89 -3.54
C PHE A 104 5.29 -9.44 -3.21
N ASP A 105 4.98 -8.99 -1.98
CA ASP A 105 5.40 -7.67 -1.50
C ASP A 105 6.92 -7.56 -1.29
N SER A 106 7.38 -6.35 -0.95
CA SER A 106 8.81 -6.04 -0.80
C SER A 106 9.52 -6.90 0.26
N ASP A 107 8.79 -7.44 1.23
CA ASP A 107 9.38 -8.24 2.31
C ASP A 107 9.42 -9.72 1.94
N GLY A 108 8.52 -10.17 1.06
CA GLY A 108 8.42 -11.54 0.56
C GLY A 108 9.29 -11.87 -0.65
N THR A 109 9.76 -10.88 -1.41
CA THR A 109 10.62 -11.10 -2.60
C THR A 109 12.03 -10.55 -2.41
N GLY A 110 13.04 -11.34 -2.78
CA GLY A 110 14.45 -10.95 -2.82
C GLY A 110 15.04 -11.12 -4.22
N PHE A 111 16.18 -10.48 -4.47
CA PHE A 111 17.00 -10.77 -5.64
C PHE A 111 18.30 -11.40 -5.16
N ASN A 112 18.55 -12.65 -5.57
CA ASN A 112 19.78 -13.34 -5.21
C ASN A 112 20.87 -12.93 -6.21
N VAL A 113 21.78 -12.06 -5.79
CA VAL A 113 22.86 -11.53 -6.62
C VAL A 113 23.80 -12.63 -7.12
N ASP A 114 24.04 -13.66 -6.31
CA ASP A 114 24.95 -14.76 -6.64
C ASP A 114 24.35 -15.73 -7.67
N LYS A 115 23.04 -15.96 -7.58
CA LYS A 115 22.30 -16.83 -8.52
C LYS A 115 21.74 -16.06 -9.73
N GLY A 116 21.72 -14.74 -9.69
CA GLY A 116 21.19 -13.89 -10.77
C GLY A 116 19.67 -13.99 -10.98
N HIS A 117 18.92 -14.46 -9.97
CA HIS A 117 17.49 -14.72 -10.07
C HIS A 117 16.68 -14.10 -8.92
N ILE A 118 15.41 -13.81 -9.19
CA ILE A 118 14.43 -13.44 -8.16
C ILE A 118 14.06 -14.67 -7.32
N SER A 119 14.10 -14.51 -6.00
CA SER A 119 13.64 -15.51 -5.03
C SER A 119 12.46 -15.00 -4.22
N ILE A 120 11.60 -15.93 -3.82
CA ILE A 120 10.45 -15.68 -2.97
C ILE A 120 10.70 -16.40 -1.64
N LYS A 121 10.61 -15.69 -0.53
CA LYS A 121 10.70 -16.31 0.79
C LYS A 121 9.53 -17.27 0.99
N ARG A 122 9.79 -18.45 1.55
CA ARG A 122 8.72 -19.41 1.89
C ARG A 122 7.61 -18.79 2.73
N SER A 123 7.96 -17.91 3.67
CA SER A 123 7.00 -17.20 4.53
C SER A 123 6.00 -16.34 3.76
N ALA A 124 6.35 -15.92 2.54
CA ALA A 124 5.50 -15.13 1.67
C ALA A 124 4.36 -15.95 1.04
N PHE A 125 4.43 -17.28 1.07
CA PHE A 125 3.36 -18.17 0.60
C PHE A 125 2.59 -18.81 1.77
N PRO A 126 1.45 -18.23 2.19
CA PRO A 126 0.58 -18.86 3.18
C PRO A 126 0.12 -20.25 2.71
N LEU A 127 -0.14 -21.14 3.68
CA LEU A 127 -0.66 -22.49 3.41
C LEU A 127 -1.94 -22.47 2.57
N ALA A 128 -2.73 -21.40 2.68
CA ALA A 128 -3.93 -21.18 1.88
C ALA A 128 -3.70 -21.18 0.35
N PHE A 129 -2.47 -20.92 -0.10
CA PHE A 129 -2.08 -20.86 -1.51
C PHE A 129 -1.28 -22.08 -1.97
N ALA A 130 -1.22 -23.15 -1.15
CA ALA A 130 -0.41 -24.34 -1.44
C ALA A 130 -0.72 -24.99 -2.80
N ALA A 131 -2.00 -25.08 -3.17
CA ALA A 131 -2.42 -25.64 -4.46
C ALA A 131 -1.89 -24.81 -5.65
N ILE A 132 -1.94 -23.47 -5.55
CA ILE A 132 -1.46 -22.56 -6.61
C ILE A 132 0.06 -22.61 -6.70
N ARG A 133 0.76 -22.60 -5.56
CA ARG A 133 2.22 -22.77 -5.51
C ARG A 133 2.64 -24.09 -6.15
N ASN A 134 1.99 -25.20 -5.80
CA ASN A 134 2.34 -26.52 -6.33
C ASN A 134 2.05 -26.64 -7.83
N PHE A 135 0.99 -25.98 -8.32
CA PHE A 135 0.76 -25.83 -9.76
C PHE A 135 1.90 -25.07 -10.42
N LEU A 136 2.28 -23.89 -9.92
CA LEU A 136 3.38 -23.10 -10.46
C LEU A 136 4.70 -23.88 -10.48
N THR A 137 4.98 -24.68 -9.45
CA THR A 137 6.15 -25.58 -9.43
C THR A 137 6.06 -26.67 -10.49
N THR A 138 4.90 -27.30 -10.64
CA THR A 138 4.70 -28.38 -11.62
C THR A 138 4.71 -27.85 -13.07
N ALA A 139 4.24 -26.62 -13.27
CA ALA A 139 4.29 -25.91 -14.55
C ALA A 139 5.70 -25.36 -14.89
N GLY A 140 6.67 -25.51 -13.99
CA GLY A 140 8.05 -25.06 -14.18
C GLY A 140 8.27 -23.55 -14.01
N ALA A 141 7.31 -22.83 -13.42
CA ALA A 141 7.43 -21.40 -13.15
C ALA A 141 8.16 -21.09 -11.84
N LEU A 142 8.06 -22.00 -10.87
CA LEU A 142 8.75 -21.95 -9.59
C LEU A 142 9.64 -23.18 -9.44
N ASP A 143 10.85 -22.98 -8.94
CA ASP A 143 11.70 -24.09 -8.57
C ASP A 143 11.25 -24.75 -7.25
N LYS A 144 11.86 -25.88 -6.93
CA LYS A 144 11.68 -26.47 -5.59
C LYS A 144 12.30 -25.55 -4.54
N GLU A 145 11.70 -25.57 -3.36
CA GLU A 145 12.22 -24.83 -2.22
C GLU A 145 13.64 -25.31 -1.86
N GLU A 146 14.58 -24.38 -1.77
CA GLU A 146 15.95 -24.61 -1.31
C GLU A 146 16.28 -23.54 -0.26
N ASN A 147 16.72 -23.95 0.93
CA ASN A 147 17.10 -23.06 2.03
C ASN A 147 16.01 -22.04 2.47
N GLY A 148 14.72 -22.41 2.35
CA GLY A 148 13.60 -21.53 2.72
C GLY A 148 13.24 -20.48 1.66
N GLU A 149 13.84 -20.56 0.47
CA GLU A 149 13.55 -19.72 -0.68
C GLU A 149 13.02 -20.56 -1.85
N ILE A 150 12.17 -19.94 -2.68
CA ILE A 150 11.62 -20.51 -3.90
C ILE A 150 12.06 -19.60 -5.05
N CYS A 151 12.90 -20.12 -5.95
CA CYS A 151 13.35 -19.37 -7.11
C CYS A 151 12.28 -19.33 -8.20
N ILE A 152 12.30 -18.26 -8.99
CA ILE A 152 11.48 -18.11 -10.19
C ILE A 152 12.32 -18.54 -11.38
N SER A 153 11.76 -19.38 -12.24
CA SER A 153 12.48 -19.81 -13.45
C SER A 153 12.72 -18.63 -14.39
N GLU A 154 13.84 -18.64 -15.11
CA GLU A 154 14.23 -17.59 -16.07
C GLU A 154 13.11 -17.28 -17.10
N SER A 155 12.39 -18.30 -17.56
CA SER A 155 11.28 -18.18 -18.52
C SER A 155 10.16 -17.22 -18.09
N TYR A 156 9.96 -17.03 -16.79
CA TYR A 156 8.88 -16.21 -16.23
C TYR A 156 9.38 -15.01 -15.41
N GLU A 157 10.70 -14.82 -15.31
CA GLU A 157 11.30 -13.75 -14.51
C GLU A 157 10.91 -12.35 -15.04
N SER A 158 10.85 -12.20 -16.36
CA SER A 158 10.45 -10.95 -17.01
C SER A 158 8.99 -10.58 -16.73
N ASP A 159 8.07 -11.55 -16.85
CA ASP A 159 6.65 -11.38 -16.53
C ASP A 159 6.46 -11.03 -15.05
N PHE A 160 7.14 -11.74 -14.16
CA PHE A 160 7.07 -11.51 -12.72
C PHE A 160 7.55 -10.10 -12.34
N THR A 161 8.69 -9.68 -12.90
CA THR A 161 9.25 -8.34 -12.69
C THR A 161 8.30 -7.25 -13.18
N ALA A 162 7.69 -7.44 -14.35
CA ALA A 162 6.73 -6.49 -14.91
C ALA A 162 5.50 -6.32 -14.00
N GLN A 163 4.96 -7.42 -13.46
CA GLN A 163 3.80 -7.39 -12.57
C GLN A 163 4.12 -6.69 -11.24
N ILE A 164 5.25 -7.01 -10.60
CA ILE A 164 5.68 -6.34 -9.36
C ILE A 164 5.86 -4.84 -9.58
N ARG A 165 6.53 -4.45 -10.68
CA ARG A 165 6.76 -3.04 -11.01
C ARG A 165 5.44 -2.28 -11.21
N ASN A 166 4.48 -2.89 -11.91
CA ASN A 166 3.17 -2.29 -12.13
C ASN A 166 2.38 -2.15 -10.82
N ARG A 167 2.43 -3.15 -9.94
CA ARG A 167 1.77 -3.09 -8.63
C ARG A 167 2.39 -2.04 -7.72
N LYS A 168 3.73 -1.96 -7.62
CA LYS A 168 4.42 -0.91 -6.84
C LYS A 168 3.99 0.48 -7.28
N ARG A 169 3.86 0.73 -8.58
CA ARG A 169 3.37 2.01 -9.11
C ARG A 169 1.93 2.34 -8.69
N LYS A 170 1.03 1.35 -8.70
CA LYS A 170 -0.37 1.53 -8.29
C LYS A 170 -0.50 1.73 -6.78
N PHE A 171 0.20 0.92 -5.98
CA PHE A 171 0.09 0.91 -4.52
C PHE A 171 0.76 2.12 -3.85
N THR A 172 1.88 2.61 -4.38
CA THR A 172 2.61 3.73 -3.79
C THR A 172 1.91 5.07 -3.96
N LEU A 173 1.27 5.34 -5.10
CA LEU A 173 0.64 6.64 -5.34
C LEU A 173 -0.64 6.83 -4.50
N GLU A 174 -1.51 5.82 -4.45
CA GLU A 174 -2.77 5.92 -3.70
C GLU A 174 -2.51 6.02 -2.19
N GLN A 175 -1.56 5.24 -1.65
CA GLN A 175 -1.16 5.35 -0.25
C GLN A 175 -0.48 6.67 0.07
N LEU A 176 0.40 7.17 -0.82
CA LEU A 176 1.04 8.47 -0.64
C LEU A 176 0.02 9.60 -0.62
N LEU A 177 -0.94 9.59 -1.56
CA LEU A 177 -2.03 10.57 -1.61
C LEU A 177 -2.89 10.51 -0.35
N LYS A 178 -3.25 9.30 0.10
CA LYS A 178 -4.01 9.13 1.34
C LYS A 178 -3.25 9.61 2.58
N GLN A 179 -1.96 9.32 2.67
CA GLN A 179 -1.11 9.83 3.76
C GLN A 179 -1.01 11.35 3.71
N GLN A 180 -0.87 11.94 2.53
CA GLN A 180 -0.84 13.39 2.36
C GLN A 180 -2.17 14.05 2.73
N GLU A 181 -3.29 13.42 2.37
CA GLU A 181 -4.63 13.89 2.75
C GLU A 181 -4.85 13.80 4.26
N GLU A 182 -4.49 12.68 4.89
CA GLU A 182 -4.55 12.53 6.35
C GLU A 182 -3.66 13.54 7.06
N GLN A 183 -2.43 13.78 6.58
CA GLN A 183 -1.52 14.76 7.14
C GLN A 183 -2.07 16.19 6.99
N SER A 184 -2.61 16.53 5.81
CA SER A 184 -3.23 17.83 5.56
C SER A 184 -4.44 18.06 6.46
N LYS A 185 -5.27 17.03 6.66
CA LYS A 185 -6.43 17.10 7.55
C LYS A 185 -6.00 17.34 9.01
N ARG A 186 -4.99 16.60 9.49
CA ARG A 186 -4.45 16.77 10.85
C ARG A 186 -3.87 18.16 11.07
N GLY A 187 -3.12 18.67 10.08
CA GLY A 187 -2.58 20.03 10.11
C GLY A 187 -3.69 21.07 10.26
N LEU A 188 -4.73 20.98 9.42
CA LEU A 188 -5.87 21.90 9.47
C LEU A 188 -6.59 21.89 10.83
N GLU A 189 -6.86 20.69 11.36
CA GLU A 189 -7.52 20.55 12.67
C GLU A 189 -6.67 21.10 13.82
N ALA A 190 -5.34 20.91 13.76
CA ALA A 190 -4.40 21.50 14.72
C ALA A 190 -4.39 23.04 14.62
N GLU A 191 -4.37 23.61 13.43
CA GLU A 191 -4.45 25.06 13.21
C GLU A 191 -5.75 25.64 13.76
N GLU A 192 -6.90 24.98 13.52
CA GLU A 192 -8.21 25.41 14.04
C GLU A 192 -8.25 25.38 15.57
N PHE A 193 -7.68 24.33 16.18
CA PHE A 193 -7.55 24.21 17.61
C PHE A 193 -6.71 25.35 18.20
N VAL A 194 -5.53 25.63 17.63
CA VAL A 194 -4.65 26.71 18.10
C VAL A 194 -5.30 28.09 17.88
N LEU A 195 -6.01 28.29 16.77
CA LEU A 195 -6.76 29.53 16.52
C LEU A 195 -7.82 29.76 17.60
N ALA A 196 -8.58 28.72 17.95
CA ALA A 196 -9.57 28.79 19.02
C ALA A 196 -8.93 29.02 20.39
N PHE A 197 -7.77 28.40 20.64
CA PHE A 197 -6.98 28.59 21.85
C PHE A 197 -6.53 30.06 22.01
N GLU A 198 -5.98 30.65 20.95
CA GLU A 198 -5.52 32.04 20.95
C GLU A 198 -6.67 33.04 21.10
N LYS A 199 -7.82 32.78 20.46
CA LYS A 199 -9.04 33.59 20.64
C LYS A 199 -9.56 33.58 22.07
N LYS A 200 -9.45 32.45 22.78
CA LYS A 200 -9.79 32.36 24.21
C LYS A 200 -8.77 33.09 25.08
N ARG A 201 -7.49 33.09 24.69
CA ARG A 201 -6.40 33.76 25.43
C ARG A 201 -6.56 35.29 25.40
N ILE A 202 -7.00 35.86 24.28
CA ILE A 202 -7.19 37.31 24.10
C ILE A 202 -8.63 37.60 23.61
N PRO A 203 -9.64 37.47 24.49
CA PRO A 203 -11.04 37.56 24.10
C PRO A 203 -11.41 38.94 23.54
N THR A 204 -10.76 40.01 24.02
CA THR A 204 -11.05 41.40 23.58
C THR A 204 -10.69 41.64 22.10
N LYS A 205 -9.77 40.86 21.55
CA LYS A 205 -9.27 40.97 20.16
C LYS A 205 -9.45 39.68 19.37
N ALA A 206 -10.24 38.73 19.86
CA ALA A 206 -10.48 37.45 19.21
C ALA A 206 -10.90 37.59 17.74
N TYR A 207 -11.68 38.63 17.41
CA TYR A 207 -12.13 38.94 16.05
C TYR A 207 -11.00 39.38 15.09
N LYS A 208 -9.84 39.80 15.62
CA LYS A 208 -8.65 40.19 14.85
C LYS A 208 -7.65 39.06 14.71
N ILE A 209 -7.72 38.00 15.50
CA ILE A 209 -6.81 36.84 15.39
C ILE A 209 -7.20 36.03 14.15
N LYS A 210 -6.23 35.77 13.28
CA LYS A 210 -6.46 35.18 11.95
C LYS A 210 -5.49 34.04 11.69
N ARG A 211 -6.00 33.04 10.99
CA ARG A 211 -5.20 32.05 10.27
C ARG A 211 -4.76 32.67 8.95
N ILE A 212 -3.45 32.75 8.72
CA ILE A 212 -2.82 33.34 7.54
C ILE A 212 -2.53 32.29 6.47
N SER A 213 -2.41 31.01 6.83
CA SER A 213 -2.26 29.91 5.87
C SER A 213 -3.35 29.88 4.78
N ASP A 214 -4.57 30.38 5.06
CA ASP A 214 -5.65 30.54 4.07
C ASP A 214 -5.45 31.70 3.07
N ILE A 215 -4.62 32.68 3.42
CA ILE A 215 -4.49 33.98 2.73
C ILE A 215 -3.13 34.09 2.03
N ASP A 216 -2.08 33.73 2.75
CA ASP A 216 -0.69 33.84 2.31
C ASP A 216 0.13 32.68 2.87
N VAL A 217 0.19 31.60 2.09
CA VAL A 217 1.02 30.41 2.38
C VAL A 217 2.52 30.73 2.40
N SER A 218 2.95 31.89 1.89
CA SER A 218 4.35 32.29 1.85
C SER A 218 4.80 33.08 3.09
N ALA A 219 3.87 33.41 4.00
CA ALA A 219 4.16 34.20 5.20
C ALA A 219 5.14 33.51 6.17
N GLY A 220 5.24 32.18 6.11
CA GLY A 220 6.11 31.37 6.97
C GLY A 220 5.63 31.27 8.41
N TYR A 221 4.31 31.38 8.63
CA TYR A 221 3.60 31.08 9.88
C TYR A 221 2.10 30.89 9.60
N ASP A 222 1.41 30.11 10.43
CA ASP A 222 -0.01 29.78 10.23
C ASP A 222 -0.97 30.79 10.84
N ILE A 223 -0.64 31.40 11.99
CA ILE A 223 -1.56 32.26 12.76
C ILE A 223 -0.89 33.58 13.16
N VAL A 224 -1.62 34.68 13.01
CA VAL A 224 -1.28 35.99 13.59
C VAL A 224 -2.16 36.34 14.77
N SER A 225 -1.50 36.72 15.85
CA SER A 225 -2.11 37.01 17.14
C SER A 225 -1.41 38.22 17.80
N PHE A 226 -1.82 38.50 19.02
CA PHE A 226 -1.27 39.56 19.85
C PHE A 226 -0.54 38.93 21.04
N GLN A 227 0.53 39.52 21.53
CA GLN A 227 1.19 39.04 22.73
C GLN A 227 0.31 39.30 23.96
N SER A 228 -0.35 40.46 24.02
CA SER A 228 -1.25 40.86 25.12
C SER A 228 -2.46 41.69 24.66
N ASP A 229 -3.40 41.92 25.58
CA ASP A 229 -4.51 42.87 25.37
C ASP A 229 -4.04 44.32 25.13
N SER A 230 -2.81 44.69 25.49
CA SER A 230 -2.26 46.02 25.24
C SER A 230 -1.59 46.18 23.87
N SER A 231 -1.29 45.09 23.15
CA SER A 231 -0.62 45.14 21.84
C SER A 231 -1.45 45.86 20.78
N ILE A 232 -0.95 46.96 20.22
CA ILE A 232 -1.71 47.76 19.22
C ILE A 232 -1.69 47.08 17.84
N VAL A 233 -0.58 46.41 17.53
CA VAL A 233 -0.33 45.70 16.27
C VAL A 233 -0.07 44.22 16.53
N TYR A 234 -0.15 43.39 15.49
CA TYR A 234 0.23 41.97 15.59
C TYR A 234 1.71 41.85 15.97
N ASP A 235 1.98 41.15 17.06
CA ASP A 235 3.30 40.96 17.65
C ASP A 235 3.51 39.53 18.18
N ARG A 236 2.62 38.60 17.79
CA ARG A 236 2.75 37.17 18.03
C ARG A 236 2.39 36.40 16.75
N PHE A 237 3.37 35.70 16.20
CA PHE A 237 3.29 34.90 14.97
C PHE A 237 3.49 33.45 15.36
N ILE A 238 2.60 32.57 14.92
CA ILE A 238 2.54 31.18 15.41
C ILE A 238 2.56 30.23 14.22
N GLU A 239 3.53 29.32 14.24
CA GLU A 239 3.62 28.15 13.37
C GLU A 239 3.08 26.94 14.12
N VAL A 240 2.18 26.17 13.53
CA VAL A 240 1.52 25.03 14.14
C VAL A 240 2.05 23.74 13.54
N LYS A 241 2.56 22.84 14.38
CA LYS A 241 2.97 21.50 13.96
C LYS A 241 2.24 20.45 14.79
N SER A 242 1.59 19.51 14.11
CA SER A 242 0.92 18.38 14.74
C SER A 242 1.80 17.13 14.71
N TYR A 243 1.78 16.34 15.77
CA TYR A 243 2.45 15.04 15.83
C TYR A 243 1.57 13.97 16.51
N ILE A 244 1.98 12.70 16.37
CA ILE A 244 1.39 11.54 17.06
C ILE A 244 2.54 10.78 17.73
N GLY A 245 2.36 10.38 18.99
CA GLY A 245 3.40 9.70 19.77
C GLY A 245 4.49 10.66 20.22
N ASN A 246 5.75 10.41 19.85
CA ASN A 246 6.87 11.26 20.26
C ASN A 246 6.86 12.60 19.50
N PRO A 247 7.13 13.75 20.16
CA PRO A 247 7.20 15.05 19.49
C PRO A 247 8.21 15.04 18.34
N HIS A 248 7.72 15.27 17.13
CA HIS A 248 8.53 15.42 15.92
C HIS A 248 7.79 16.31 14.93
N PHE A 249 8.52 17.02 14.09
CA PHE A 249 7.94 17.84 13.05
C PHE A 249 8.95 18.10 11.93
N TYR A 250 8.44 18.52 10.78
CA TYR A 250 9.25 19.03 9.68
C TYR A 250 9.16 20.55 9.67
N TRP A 251 10.28 21.20 9.38
CA TRP A 251 10.37 22.64 9.33
C TRP A 251 10.86 23.07 7.96
N SER A 252 10.09 23.90 7.25
CA SER A 252 10.50 24.40 5.94
C SER A 252 11.55 25.51 6.08
N GLU A 253 12.34 25.72 5.02
CA GLU A 253 13.35 26.79 4.96
C GLU A 253 12.73 28.15 5.31
N ASN A 254 11.61 28.48 4.67
CA ASN A 254 10.88 29.73 4.89
C ASN A 254 10.39 29.89 6.33
N GLU A 255 9.80 28.85 6.94
CA GLU A 255 9.36 28.89 8.34
C GLU A 255 10.54 29.12 9.30
N SER A 256 11.66 28.43 9.06
CA SER A 256 12.86 28.55 9.89
C SER A 256 13.50 29.95 9.78
N ASP A 257 13.56 30.50 8.57
CA ASP A 257 14.07 31.85 8.31
C ASP A 257 13.18 32.91 8.96
N MET A 258 11.87 32.80 8.82
CA MET A 258 10.91 33.71 9.45
C MET A 258 10.97 33.64 10.97
N ALA A 259 11.13 32.45 11.55
CA ALA A 259 11.32 32.30 12.98
C ALA A 259 12.60 32.98 13.49
N LYS A 260 13.69 32.91 12.71
CA LYS A 260 14.94 33.61 13.02
C LYS A 260 14.79 35.13 12.94
N ILE A 261 14.09 35.64 11.93
CA ILE A 261 13.86 37.07 11.71
C ILE A 261 12.96 37.67 12.80
N LEU A 262 11.85 36.98 13.13
CA LEU A 262 10.84 37.47 14.07
C LEU A 262 11.20 37.18 15.53
N GLY A 263 12.09 36.21 15.80
CA GLY A 263 12.68 35.92 17.10
C GLY A 263 11.62 35.72 18.18
N ASN A 264 11.65 36.54 19.23
CA ASN A 264 10.71 36.44 20.36
C ASN A 264 9.24 36.70 19.99
N LYS A 265 8.96 37.29 18.83
CA LYS A 265 7.58 37.43 18.33
C LYS A 265 7.07 36.16 17.66
N TYR A 266 7.96 35.23 17.33
CA TYR A 266 7.62 33.95 16.72
C TYR A 266 7.51 32.85 17.77
N ALA A 267 6.49 32.01 17.63
CA ALA A 267 6.30 30.82 18.45
C ALA A 267 6.03 29.61 17.56
N LEU A 268 6.69 28.49 17.87
CA LEU A 268 6.32 27.18 17.35
C LEU A 268 5.34 26.55 18.33
N CYS A 269 4.18 26.10 17.85
CA CYS A 269 3.17 25.44 18.64
C CYS A 269 3.13 23.95 18.26
N LEU A 270 3.47 23.08 19.22
CA LEU A 270 3.42 21.64 19.03
C LEU A 270 2.10 21.10 19.59
N VAL A 271 1.34 20.43 18.73
CA VAL A 271 0.03 19.87 19.04
C VAL A 271 0.12 18.34 18.98
N ASP A 272 -0.14 17.70 20.11
CA ASP A 272 -0.36 16.26 20.17
C ASP A 272 -1.76 15.97 19.63
N TYR A 273 -1.81 15.40 18.43
CA TYR A 273 -3.06 15.20 17.71
C TYR A 273 -3.97 14.19 18.41
N GLU A 274 -3.43 13.23 19.16
CA GLU A 274 -4.25 12.25 19.90
C GLU A 274 -5.00 12.90 21.07
N ARG A 275 -4.49 14.04 21.55
CA ARG A 275 -4.98 14.74 22.75
C ARG A 275 -5.80 15.99 22.44
N ILE A 276 -5.91 16.38 21.18
CA ILE A 276 -6.58 17.61 20.74
C ILE A 276 -8.05 17.69 21.19
N ALA A 277 -8.71 16.53 21.33
CA ALA A 277 -10.10 16.41 21.78
C ALA A 277 -10.23 16.29 23.32
N GLU A 278 -9.13 16.14 24.05
CA GLU A 278 -9.15 16.00 25.51
C GLU A 278 -9.55 17.34 26.17
N PRO A 279 -10.56 17.35 27.05
CA PRO A 279 -10.95 18.56 27.76
C PRO A 279 -9.79 19.11 28.60
N GLY A 280 -9.43 20.37 28.36
CA GLY A 280 -8.37 21.06 29.11
C GLY A 280 -6.94 20.79 28.62
N TYR A 281 -6.77 20.04 27.52
CA TYR A 281 -5.48 19.92 26.86
C TYR A 281 -4.90 21.29 26.49
N LYS A 282 -3.59 21.44 26.66
CA LYS A 282 -2.83 22.65 26.32
C LYS A 282 -1.67 22.23 25.42
N PRO A 283 -1.52 22.82 24.23
CA PRO A 283 -0.39 22.53 23.37
C PRO A 283 0.88 23.18 23.93
N GLU A 284 2.02 22.70 23.48
CA GLU A 284 3.31 23.27 23.85
C GLU A 284 3.64 24.46 22.95
N PHE A 285 4.17 25.52 23.53
CA PHE A 285 4.64 26.70 22.79
C PHE A 285 6.13 26.92 23.06
N ILE A 286 6.91 26.91 21.99
CA ILE A 286 8.34 27.22 22.01
C ILE A 286 8.51 28.63 21.43
N GLN A 287 8.82 29.59 22.29
CA GLN A 287 9.08 30.97 21.89
C GLN A 287 10.52 31.11 21.38
N ASN A 288 10.72 31.87 20.30
CA ASN A 288 12.00 31.97 19.60
C ASN A 288 12.58 30.57 19.26
N PRO A 289 11.81 29.74 18.53
CA PRO A 289 12.13 28.33 18.35
C PRO A 289 13.43 28.10 17.58
N HIS A 290 13.82 29.00 16.67
CA HIS A 290 15.10 28.87 15.97
C HIS A 290 16.27 28.94 16.95
N LYS A 291 16.20 29.79 17.97
CA LYS A 291 17.25 29.82 18.99
C LYS A 291 17.23 28.54 19.83
N VAL A 292 16.06 28.18 20.35
CA VAL A 292 15.91 27.04 21.27
C VAL A 292 16.33 25.72 20.60
N ILE A 293 15.83 25.43 19.41
CA ILE A 293 15.97 24.11 18.78
C ILE A 293 17.40 23.87 18.25
N PHE A 294 18.10 24.93 17.83
CA PHE A 294 19.46 24.80 17.31
C PHE A 294 20.56 25.02 18.38
N GLU A 295 20.22 25.52 19.57
CA GLU A 295 21.18 25.70 20.68
C GLU A 295 21.00 24.69 21.83
N ASP A 296 19.87 23.97 21.89
CA ASP A 296 19.54 23.00 22.94
C ASP A 296 19.81 21.55 22.49
N ASP A 297 20.55 20.79 23.29
CA ASP A 297 20.92 19.39 23.02
C ASP A 297 19.72 18.40 23.13
N SER A 298 18.55 18.88 23.55
CA SER A 298 17.32 18.07 23.63
C SER A 298 16.67 17.78 22.27
N TRP A 299 17.10 18.46 21.19
CA TRP A 299 16.55 18.30 19.84
C TRP A 299 17.54 17.59 18.90
N LEU A 300 17.08 16.50 18.28
CA LEU A 300 17.80 15.87 17.17
C LEU A 300 17.36 16.53 15.85
N VAL A 301 18.23 17.33 15.25
CA VAL A 301 17.96 17.99 13.96
C VAL A 301 18.61 17.21 12.82
N ASN A 302 17.80 16.67 11.93
CA ASN A 302 18.25 16.00 10.70
C ASN A 302 17.86 16.81 9.47
N ILE A 303 18.76 16.87 8.47
CA ILE A 303 18.47 17.55 7.21
C ILE A 303 17.51 16.69 6.39
N ALA A 304 16.29 17.21 6.15
CA ALA A 304 15.26 16.49 5.40
C ALA A 304 15.34 16.70 3.88
N SER A 305 15.72 17.89 3.42
CA SER A 305 15.76 18.21 1.98
C SER A 305 16.78 19.29 1.63
N TYR A 306 17.20 19.30 0.36
CA TYR A 306 18.07 20.33 -0.21
C TYR A 306 17.37 20.98 -1.41
N ARG A 307 17.33 22.32 -1.45
CA ARG A 307 16.96 23.05 -2.66
C ARG A 307 18.22 23.27 -3.51
N ILE A 308 18.26 22.66 -4.69
CA ILE A 308 19.36 22.80 -5.65
C ILE A 308 18.84 23.56 -6.86
N GLN A 309 19.45 24.70 -7.17
CA GLN A 309 19.08 25.52 -8.32
C GLN A 309 20.33 25.90 -9.11
N LYS A 310 20.27 25.75 -10.44
CA LYS A 310 21.31 26.22 -11.35
C LYS A 310 21.15 27.73 -11.56
N ILE A 311 22.24 28.46 -11.40
CA ILE A 311 22.36 29.90 -11.69
C ILE A 311 22.55 30.08 -13.20
#